data_AF-A0A9W8Y9U9-F1
#
_entry.id   AF-A0A9W8Y9U9-F1
#
_cell.length_a   1.000
_cell.length_b   1.000
_cell.length_c   1.000
_cell.angle_alpha   90.00
_cell.angle_beta   90.00
_cell.angle_gamma   90.00
#
_symmetry.space_group_name_H-M   'P 1'
#
loop_
_entity.id
_entity.type
_entity.pdbx_description
1 polymer ?
#
loop_
_entity_poly.entity_id
_entity_poly.type
_entity_poly.pdbx_seq_one_letter_code
_entity_poly.pdbx_strand_id
1 'polypeptide(L)'
;MLPQKTGKAKLDHVNRILSELKADLDASKLSTSQRQQLLEQLKVYGRSVDNSDPIFTQDGGSADDEFLLSRILFLMTYDANLDYTKLVSENQLAENINAAITRHAKRYSRSARRWSLSQERSQPMELMALSETLKLLFNITHFNPDLAEHFSKSIPNIFKILVRRGIPKPPLTAPINYLINALLNLDLEDTKGQQRQYFGQNAVFPLFDQKCNAEHLINILDQAITSYPESELDNTIAPVLTLIRRIYEIAPSSVTRAMEKPILPTSEERDKPIGKSDTLSSRLLNLSTSALTPNLRGSISAMMFELSSKDASTFVQNVGYGFASGFLMSNNIPMPEDALKVDAAGPSSSDAASSASAQQQRSIPVNPITGQRLDREDNVEQEPMTQEEKEREAERLFVLFERLKATGVVDVKNPVTEAYQSGRIQELSDDSD
;
A
#
# COMPACT_ATOMS: atom_id res chain seq x y z
N MET A 1 -7.11 -40.46 17.45
CA MET A 1 -8.19 -39.49 17.63
C MET A 1 -8.47 -39.36 19.13
N LEU A 2 -8.44 -38.15 19.68
CA LEU A 2 -8.82 -37.91 21.09
C LEU A 2 -10.34 -38.15 21.25
N PRO A 3 -10.80 -38.87 22.29
CA PRO A 3 -12.21 -39.14 22.48
C PRO A 3 -12.99 -37.83 22.72
N GLN A 4 -13.94 -37.53 21.85
CA GLN A 4 -14.78 -36.33 21.97
C GLN A 4 -15.94 -36.59 22.92
N LYS A 5 -16.00 -35.84 24.03
CA LYS A 5 -17.17 -35.79 24.91
C LYS A 5 -18.28 -34.95 24.27
N THR A 6 -19.55 -35.28 24.54
CA THR A 6 -20.74 -34.61 24.01
C THR A 6 -21.68 -34.13 25.14
N GLY A 7 -22.54 -33.16 24.85
CA GLY A 7 -23.52 -32.62 25.80
C GLY A 7 -22.88 -31.98 27.05
N LYS A 8 -23.49 -32.19 28.23
CA LYS A 8 -22.99 -31.64 29.50
C LYS A 8 -21.55 -32.05 29.83
N ALA A 9 -21.14 -33.26 29.44
CA ALA A 9 -19.77 -33.74 29.66
C ALA A 9 -18.74 -33.00 28.78
N LYS A 10 -19.15 -32.45 27.63
CA LYS A 10 -18.35 -31.53 26.82
C LYS A 10 -18.17 -30.21 27.54
N LEU A 11 -19.26 -29.60 28.01
CA LEU A 11 -19.26 -28.33 28.74
C LEU A 11 -18.35 -28.38 29.98
N ASP A 12 -18.52 -29.39 30.83
CA ASP A 12 -17.73 -29.56 32.06
C ASP A 12 -16.25 -29.73 31.73
N HIS A 13 -15.93 -30.40 30.63
CA HIS A 13 -14.56 -30.60 30.19
C HIS A 13 -13.95 -29.34 29.57
N VAL A 14 -14.71 -28.58 28.80
CA VAL A 14 -14.29 -27.26 28.28
C VAL A 14 -13.98 -26.32 29.44
N ASN A 15 -14.86 -26.22 30.43
CA ASN A 15 -14.64 -25.42 31.64
C ASN A 15 -13.39 -25.86 32.40
N ARG A 16 -13.18 -27.17 32.51
CA ARG A 16 -11.98 -27.72 33.16
C ARG A 16 -10.71 -27.35 32.40
N ILE A 17 -10.68 -27.53 31.07
CA ILE A 17 -9.50 -27.21 30.26
C ILE A 17 -9.20 -25.71 30.33
N LEU A 18 -10.23 -24.85 30.25
CA LEU A 18 -10.06 -23.40 30.42
C LEU A 18 -9.48 -23.07 31.81
N SER A 19 -9.96 -23.71 32.87
CA SER A 19 -9.43 -23.49 34.22
C SER A 19 -7.98 -23.97 34.39
N GLU A 20 -7.60 -25.10 33.76
CA GLU A 20 -6.24 -25.65 33.80
C GLU A 20 -5.26 -24.77 33.02
N LEU A 21 -5.67 -24.28 31.84
CA LEU A 21 -4.87 -23.35 31.04
C LEU A 21 -4.71 -22.00 31.76
N LYS A 22 -5.75 -21.52 32.46
CA LYS A 22 -5.68 -20.30 33.26
C LYS A 22 -4.71 -20.43 34.43
N ALA A 23 -4.81 -21.52 35.21
CA ALA A 23 -3.91 -21.77 36.32
C ALA A 23 -2.45 -21.98 35.88
N ASP A 24 -2.24 -22.52 34.68
CA ASP A 24 -0.91 -22.63 34.09
C ASP A 24 -0.35 -21.29 33.65
N LEU A 25 -1.18 -20.38 33.14
CA LEU A 25 -0.68 -19.09 32.72
C LEU A 25 -0.15 -18.26 33.91
N ASP A 26 -0.85 -18.33 35.05
CA ASP A 26 -0.44 -17.66 36.29
C ASP A 26 0.83 -18.26 36.92
N ALA A 27 1.00 -19.59 36.84
CA ALA A 27 2.01 -20.31 37.62
C ALA A 27 3.03 -21.12 36.80
N SER A 28 2.91 -21.11 35.46
CA SER A 28 3.74 -21.86 34.50
C SER A 28 4.00 -23.33 34.89
N LYS A 29 2.94 -24.05 35.26
CA LYS A 29 3.01 -25.42 35.80
C LYS A 29 2.98 -26.53 34.73
N LEU A 30 2.44 -26.26 33.55
CA LEU A 30 2.34 -27.19 32.43
C LEU A 30 3.56 -27.07 31.53
N SER A 31 4.00 -28.22 31.02
CA SER A 31 5.00 -28.29 29.95
C SER A 31 4.43 -27.76 28.61
N THR A 32 5.30 -27.31 27.72
CA THR A 32 4.92 -26.85 26.36
C THR A 32 4.09 -27.89 25.60
N SER A 33 4.42 -29.18 25.74
CA SER A 33 3.68 -30.29 25.13
C SER A 33 2.27 -30.44 25.70
N GLN A 34 2.10 -30.32 27.03
CA GLN A 34 0.79 -30.38 27.68
C GLN A 34 -0.09 -29.18 27.31
N ARG A 35 0.49 -27.96 27.24
CA ARG A 35 -0.23 -26.78 26.76
C ARG A 35 -0.76 -26.98 25.34
N GLN A 36 0.09 -27.47 24.44
CA GLN A 36 -0.31 -27.77 23.06
C GLN A 36 -1.44 -28.79 23.00
N GLN A 37 -1.36 -29.88 23.78
CA GLN A 37 -2.42 -30.90 23.83
C GLN A 37 -3.76 -30.35 24.34
N LEU A 38 -3.76 -29.52 25.38
CA LEU A 38 -4.97 -28.89 25.90
C LEU A 38 -5.57 -27.90 24.89
N LEU A 39 -4.72 -27.09 24.24
CA LEU A 39 -5.13 -26.18 23.17
C LEU A 39 -5.69 -26.92 21.96
N GLU A 40 -5.11 -28.05 21.58
CA GLU A 40 -5.64 -28.91 20.50
C GLU A 40 -6.98 -29.52 20.87
N GLN A 41 -7.15 -30.01 22.10
CA GLN A 41 -8.43 -30.52 22.58
C GLN A 41 -9.51 -29.44 22.57
N LEU A 42 -9.15 -28.24 22.97
CA LEU A 42 -10.06 -27.12 23.01
C LEU A 42 -10.39 -26.61 21.58
N LYS A 43 -9.40 -26.60 20.66
CA LYS A 43 -9.63 -26.44 19.21
C LYS A 43 -10.63 -27.48 18.69
N VAL A 44 -10.51 -28.74 19.09
CA VAL A 44 -11.45 -29.79 18.67
C VAL A 44 -12.85 -29.54 19.22
N TYR A 45 -13.00 -29.18 20.50
CA TYR A 45 -14.31 -28.88 21.09
C TYR A 45 -14.97 -27.61 20.54
N GLY A 46 -14.17 -26.62 20.14
CA GLY A 46 -14.64 -25.39 19.50
C GLY A 46 -15.19 -25.58 18.08
N ARG A 47 -15.04 -26.76 17.45
CA ARG A 47 -15.58 -27.05 16.09
C ARG A 47 -17.11 -27.00 16.02
N SER A 48 -17.78 -27.26 17.13
CA SER A 48 -19.23 -27.17 17.27
C SER A 48 -19.52 -26.26 18.46
N VAL A 49 -20.41 -25.31 18.25
CA VAL A 49 -20.83 -24.30 19.25
C VAL A 49 -21.62 -24.95 20.40
N ASP A 50 -22.28 -26.08 20.13
CA ASP A 50 -23.10 -26.76 21.13
C ASP A 50 -22.28 -27.18 22.36
N ASN A 51 -22.65 -26.68 23.55
CA ASN A 51 -22.00 -27.00 24.83
C ASN A 51 -20.52 -26.59 24.89
N SER A 52 -20.11 -25.59 24.12
CA SER A 52 -18.78 -24.98 24.15
C SER A 52 -18.83 -23.47 24.33
N ASP A 53 -19.99 -22.95 24.76
CA ASP A 53 -20.30 -21.55 25.03
C ASP A 53 -19.23 -20.81 25.84
N PRO A 54 -18.58 -21.41 26.88
CA PRO A 54 -17.52 -20.75 27.64
C PRO A 54 -16.30 -20.28 26.82
N ILE A 55 -16.07 -20.85 25.63
CA ILE A 55 -15.01 -20.39 24.71
C ILE A 55 -15.39 -19.05 24.06
N PHE A 56 -16.68 -18.75 23.98
CA PHE A 56 -17.24 -17.62 23.24
C PHE A 56 -17.82 -16.52 24.15
N THR A 57 -18.06 -16.82 25.44
CA THR A 57 -18.67 -15.89 26.41
C THR A 57 -17.68 -15.06 27.25
N GLN A 58 -18.23 -14.00 27.85
CA GLN A 58 -17.64 -12.75 28.36
C GLN A 58 -16.52 -12.79 29.43
N ASP A 59 -16.05 -13.95 29.90
CA ASP A 59 -15.12 -14.01 31.05
C ASP A 59 -13.65 -13.66 30.68
N GLY A 60 -13.43 -13.04 29.52
CA GLY A 60 -12.15 -12.48 29.04
C GLY A 60 -11.71 -11.21 29.76
N GLY A 61 -11.81 -11.20 31.10
CA GLY A 61 -11.47 -10.07 31.96
C GLY A 61 -9.96 -9.80 32.05
N SER A 62 -9.13 -10.85 31.93
CA SER A 62 -7.67 -10.73 31.85
C SER A 62 -7.18 -10.72 30.40
N ALA A 63 -6.07 -10.03 30.13
CA ALA A 63 -5.36 -10.08 28.84
C ALA A 63 -4.98 -11.52 28.45
N ASP A 64 -4.72 -12.32 29.46
CA ASP A 64 -4.48 -13.76 29.41
C ASP A 64 -5.63 -14.55 28.78
N ASP A 65 -6.85 -14.34 29.30
CA ASP A 65 -8.06 -14.99 28.83
C ASP A 65 -8.40 -14.49 27.41
N GLU A 66 -8.24 -13.18 27.14
CA GLU A 66 -8.40 -12.62 25.80
C GLU A 66 -7.44 -13.28 24.79
N PHE A 67 -6.15 -13.38 25.13
CA PHE A 67 -5.16 -14.00 24.27
C PHE A 67 -5.51 -15.45 23.97
N LEU A 68 -5.81 -16.23 25.01
CA LEU A 68 -6.10 -17.65 24.90
C LEU A 68 -7.33 -17.90 24.02
N LEU A 69 -8.45 -17.24 24.34
CA LEU A 69 -9.70 -17.38 23.61
C LEU A 69 -9.57 -16.91 22.16
N SER A 70 -8.95 -15.74 21.93
CA SER A 70 -8.73 -15.23 20.57
C SER A 70 -7.85 -16.16 19.75
N ARG A 71 -6.82 -16.76 20.36
CA ARG A 71 -5.96 -17.74 19.71
C ARG A 71 -6.70 -19.00 19.31
N ILE A 72 -7.52 -19.54 20.21
CA ILE A 72 -8.34 -20.72 19.93
C ILE A 72 -9.28 -20.43 18.77
N LEU A 73 -10.05 -19.34 18.86
CA LEU A 73 -11.00 -18.94 17.84
C LEU A 73 -10.31 -18.69 16.49
N PHE A 74 -9.13 -18.08 16.49
CA PHE A 74 -8.33 -17.88 15.29
C PHE A 74 -7.91 -19.22 14.66
N LEU A 75 -7.50 -20.21 15.45
CA LEU A 75 -7.17 -21.54 14.93
C LEU A 75 -8.42 -22.29 14.41
N MET A 76 -9.61 -21.91 14.87
CA MET A 76 -10.87 -22.45 14.36
C MET A 76 -11.21 -21.94 12.95
N THR A 77 -10.71 -20.78 12.54
CA THR A 77 -11.08 -20.18 11.24
C THR A 77 -10.52 -20.90 10.02
N TYR A 78 -9.51 -21.78 10.17
CA TYR A 78 -8.87 -22.43 9.02
C TYR A 78 -9.49 -23.77 8.62
N ASP A 79 -9.94 -24.60 9.57
CA ASP A 79 -10.26 -26.02 9.32
C ASP A 79 -11.64 -26.45 9.83
N ALA A 80 -12.51 -25.52 10.21
CA ALA A 80 -13.75 -25.89 10.89
C ALA A 80 -14.98 -25.30 10.20
N ASN A 81 -16.00 -26.15 10.05
CA ASN A 81 -17.34 -25.78 9.57
C ASN A 81 -18.10 -24.99 10.66
N LEU A 82 -17.51 -23.90 11.17
CA LEU A 82 -18.21 -23.01 12.08
C LEU A 82 -19.13 -22.10 11.31
N ASP A 83 -20.36 -21.99 11.82
CA ASP A 83 -21.30 -20.98 11.36
C ASP A 83 -20.99 -19.65 12.05
N TYR A 84 -20.10 -18.87 11.42
CA TYR A 84 -19.71 -17.55 11.92
C TYR A 84 -20.88 -16.57 11.99
N THR A 85 -21.92 -16.78 11.19
CA THR A 85 -23.12 -15.92 11.25
C THR A 85 -23.81 -16.08 12.59
N LYS A 86 -24.02 -17.33 13.05
CA LYS A 86 -24.54 -17.62 14.39
C LYS A 86 -23.63 -17.16 15.52
N LEU A 87 -22.32 -17.26 15.37
CA LEU A 87 -21.40 -16.75 16.38
C LEU A 87 -21.49 -15.23 16.55
N VAL A 88 -21.63 -14.51 15.44
CA VAL A 88 -21.76 -13.04 15.47
C VAL A 88 -23.15 -12.62 15.95
N SER A 89 -24.22 -13.29 15.51
CA SER A 89 -25.60 -12.91 15.83
C SER A 89 -26.10 -13.43 17.17
N GLU A 90 -25.76 -14.66 17.55
CA GLU A 90 -26.30 -15.34 18.74
C GLU A 90 -25.33 -15.28 19.93
N ASN A 91 -24.00 -15.29 19.67
CA ASN A 91 -22.98 -15.43 20.72
C ASN A 91 -22.18 -14.14 20.98
N GLN A 92 -22.67 -12.99 20.50
CA GLN A 92 -22.09 -11.66 20.75
C GLN A 92 -20.59 -11.55 20.41
N LEU A 93 -20.07 -12.39 19.50
CA LEU A 93 -18.65 -12.43 19.18
C LEU A 93 -18.14 -11.06 18.67
N ALA A 94 -18.95 -10.38 17.84
CA ALA A 94 -18.60 -9.06 17.35
C ALA A 94 -18.60 -7.99 18.46
N GLU A 95 -19.53 -8.06 19.41
CA GLU A 95 -19.53 -7.14 20.56
C GLU A 95 -18.30 -7.35 21.44
N ASN A 96 -17.91 -8.60 21.66
CA ASN A 96 -16.74 -8.96 22.45
C ASN A 96 -15.43 -8.47 21.78
N ILE A 97 -15.26 -8.70 20.47
CA ILE A 97 -14.08 -8.22 19.72
C ILE A 97 -14.02 -6.67 19.73
N ASN A 98 -15.15 -6.01 19.48
CA ASN A 98 -15.22 -4.55 19.54
C ASN A 98 -14.90 -3.99 20.94
N ALA A 99 -15.39 -4.65 22.01
CA ALA A 99 -15.11 -4.28 23.39
C ALA A 99 -13.63 -4.48 23.75
N ALA A 100 -13.03 -5.59 23.32
CA ALA A 100 -11.61 -5.89 23.51
C ALA A 100 -10.72 -4.82 22.83
N ILE A 101 -10.98 -4.52 21.55
CA ILE A 101 -10.25 -3.47 20.82
C ILE A 101 -10.44 -2.09 21.48
N THR A 102 -11.65 -1.79 21.95
CA THR A 102 -11.92 -0.56 22.71
C THR A 102 -11.14 -0.49 24.02
N ARG A 103 -11.03 -1.60 24.76
CA ARG A 103 -10.22 -1.71 25.98
C ARG A 103 -8.75 -1.42 25.71
N HIS A 104 -8.18 -2.03 24.66
CA HIS A 104 -6.82 -1.73 24.21
C HIS A 104 -6.66 -0.26 23.82
N ALA A 105 -7.59 0.31 23.07
CA ALA A 105 -7.55 1.70 22.62
C ALA A 105 -7.68 2.73 23.77
N LYS A 106 -8.33 2.39 24.89
CA LYS A 106 -8.40 3.26 26.09
C LYS A 106 -7.03 3.53 26.70
N ARG A 107 -6.09 2.59 26.59
CA ARG A 107 -4.73 2.70 27.14
C ARG A 107 -3.89 3.76 26.43
N TYR A 108 -4.19 4.00 25.15
CA TYR A 108 -3.56 5.05 24.35
C TYR A 108 -4.25 6.41 24.58
N SER A 109 -4.25 6.95 25.81
CA SER A 109 -4.88 8.24 26.16
C SER A 109 -4.00 9.46 25.84
N ARG A 110 -4.62 10.64 25.70
CA ARG A 110 -4.01 11.92 25.26
C ARG A 110 -2.93 12.43 26.23
N SER A 111 -3.01 12.03 27.50
CA SER A 111 -2.07 12.42 28.57
C SER A 111 -0.85 11.50 28.68
N ALA A 112 -0.87 10.32 28.02
CA ALA A 112 0.29 9.45 27.96
C ALA A 112 1.23 10.02 26.90
N ARG A 113 2.27 10.75 27.34
CA ARG A 113 3.40 11.14 26.49
C ARG A 113 3.84 9.89 25.72
N ARG A 114 3.78 9.97 24.38
CA ARG A 114 4.36 9.05 23.37
C ARG A 114 4.66 7.65 23.93
N TRP A 115 3.80 6.68 23.62
CA TRP A 115 3.93 5.27 24.04
C TRP A 115 5.41 4.84 24.06
N SER A 116 5.94 4.65 25.27
CA SER A 116 7.37 4.41 25.48
C SER A 116 7.68 2.93 25.28
N LEU A 117 8.85 2.62 24.71
CA LEU A 117 9.40 1.24 24.66
C LEU A 117 9.40 0.57 26.05
N SER A 118 9.49 1.35 27.12
CA SER A 118 9.41 0.88 28.51
C SER A 118 8.02 0.35 28.89
N GLN A 119 6.95 0.93 28.32
CA GLN A 119 5.57 0.45 28.53
C GLN A 119 5.29 -0.84 27.76
N GLU A 120 5.87 -1.03 26.57
CA GLU A 120 5.77 -2.31 25.83
C GLU A 120 6.36 -3.47 26.62
N ARG A 121 7.57 -3.26 27.18
CA ARG A 121 8.24 -4.26 28.01
C ARG A 121 7.49 -4.56 29.30
N SER A 122 6.69 -3.61 29.80
CA SER A 122 5.97 -3.77 31.05
C SER A 122 4.72 -4.65 30.93
N GLN A 123 4.15 -4.80 29.73
CA GLN A 123 2.88 -5.52 29.52
C GLN A 123 2.88 -6.31 28.19
N PRO A 124 3.74 -7.35 28.07
CA PRO A 124 3.85 -8.13 26.83
C PRO A 124 2.57 -8.92 26.52
N MET A 125 1.86 -9.43 27.54
CA MET A 125 0.64 -10.22 27.35
C MET A 125 -0.46 -9.43 26.65
N GLU A 126 -0.63 -8.18 27.02
CA GLU A 126 -1.61 -7.28 26.40
C GLU A 126 -1.36 -7.08 24.90
N LEU A 127 -0.09 -6.96 24.49
CA LEU A 127 0.27 -6.83 23.08
C LEU A 127 0.02 -8.14 22.32
N MET A 128 0.27 -9.28 22.96
CA MET A 128 -0.04 -10.60 22.39
C MET A 128 -1.55 -10.78 22.25
N ALA A 129 -2.33 -10.42 23.27
CA ALA A 129 -3.79 -10.47 23.25
C ALA A 129 -4.35 -9.62 22.10
N LEU A 130 -3.94 -8.35 22.01
CA LEU A 130 -4.32 -7.47 20.91
C LEU A 130 -3.97 -8.07 19.55
N SER A 131 -2.76 -8.66 19.42
CA SER A 131 -2.32 -9.28 18.17
C SER A 131 -3.21 -10.46 17.76
N GLU A 132 -3.58 -11.34 18.69
CA GLU A 132 -4.49 -12.47 18.39
C GLU A 132 -5.92 -11.99 18.10
N THR A 133 -6.42 -10.98 18.82
CA THR A 133 -7.74 -10.37 18.57
C THR A 133 -7.81 -9.78 17.15
N LEU A 134 -6.75 -9.09 16.70
CA LEU A 134 -6.67 -8.51 15.35
C LEU A 134 -6.55 -9.59 14.26
N LYS A 135 -5.80 -10.66 14.50
CA LYS A 135 -5.71 -11.81 13.58
C LYS A 135 -7.07 -12.50 13.44
N LEU A 136 -7.76 -12.71 14.57
CA LEU A 136 -9.11 -13.27 14.57
C LEU A 136 -10.08 -12.39 13.78
N LEU A 137 -10.06 -11.07 14.02
CA LEU A 137 -10.86 -10.11 13.28
C LEU A 137 -10.58 -10.17 11.77
N PHE A 138 -9.30 -10.19 11.38
CA PHE A 138 -8.90 -10.30 9.97
C PHE A 138 -9.43 -11.57 9.32
N ASN A 139 -9.26 -12.73 9.97
CA ASN A 139 -9.71 -14.01 9.40
C ASN A 139 -11.24 -14.08 9.27
N ILE A 140 -11.99 -13.67 10.30
CA ILE A 140 -13.47 -13.69 10.24
C ILE A 140 -13.96 -12.82 9.08
N THR A 141 -13.42 -11.61 8.95
CA THR A 141 -13.82 -10.67 7.88
C THR A 141 -13.30 -11.08 6.51
N HIS A 142 -12.22 -11.85 6.43
CA HIS A 142 -11.70 -12.42 5.18
C HIS A 142 -12.61 -13.54 4.64
N PHE A 143 -13.03 -14.47 5.51
CA PHE A 143 -13.87 -15.61 5.10
C PHE A 143 -15.36 -15.24 4.99
N ASN A 144 -15.82 -14.24 5.74
CA ASN A 144 -17.21 -13.78 5.73
C ASN A 144 -17.29 -12.24 5.61
N PRO A 145 -17.14 -11.69 4.39
CA PRO A 145 -17.19 -10.24 4.16
C PRO A 145 -18.50 -9.59 4.64
N ASP A 146 -19.63 -10.31 4.59
CA ASP A 146 -20.94 -9.82 5.05
C ASP A 146 -20.96 -9.45 6.54
N LEU A 147 -20.08 -10.05 7.34
CA LEU A 147 -20.00 -9.80 8.78
C LEU A 147 -19.13 -8.59 9.13
N ALA A 148 -18.38 -8.02 8.18
CA ALA A 148 -17.46 -6.90 8.41
C ALA A 148 -18.14 -5.70 9.06
N GLU A 149 -19.42 -5.49 8.76
CA GLU A 149 -20.24 -4.40 9.28
C GLU A 149 -20.33 -4.40 10.81
N HIS A 150 -20.50 -5.58 11.42
CA HIS A 150 -20.61 -5.71 12.87
C HIS A 150 -19.34 -5.26 13.61
N PHE A 151 -18.20 -5.17 12.91
CA PHE A 151 -16.91 -4.75 13.44
C PHE A 151 -16.59 -3.27 13.18
N SER A 152 -17.50 -2.49 12.58
CA SER A 152 -17.31 -1.06 12.28
C SER A 152 -16.91 -0.22 13.51
N LYS A 153 -17.37 -0.62 14.71
CA LYS A 153 -17.02 0.05 15.99
C LYS A 153 -15.53 -0.06 16.35
N SER A 154 -14.81 -1.02 15.75
CA SER A 154 -13.37 -1.19 15.96
C SER A 154 -12.52 -0.21 15.15
N ILE A 155 -12.99 0.26 14.00
CA ILE A 155 -12.23 1.12 13.06
C ILE A 155 -11.60 2.36 13.75
N PRO A 156 -12.35 3.23 14.46
CA PRO A 156 -11.74 4.41 15.09
C PRO A 156 -10.76 4.05 16.20
N ASN A 157 -10.99 2.94 16.90
CA ASN A 157 -10.10 2.45 17.95
C ASN A 157 -8.79 1.91 17.36
N ILE A 158 -8.85 1.21 16.23
CA ILE A 158 -7.67 0.73 15.49
C ILE A 158 -6.82 1.91 15.02
N PHE A 159 -7.42 2.92 14.37
CA PHE A 159 -6.70 4.13 13.96
C PHE A 159 -6.11 4.89 15.15
N LYS A 160 -6.84 4.98 16.26
CA LYS A 160 -6.33 5.59 17.50
C LYS A 160 -5.08 4.86 18.02
N ILE A 161 -5.06 3.53 18.00
CA ILE A 161 -3.89 2.74 18.41
C ILE A 161 -2.72 2.98 17.43
N LEU A 162 -2.96 2.90 16.12
CA LEU A 162 -1.95 3.13 15.08
C LEU A 162 -1.24 4.48 15.27
N VAL A 163 -2.02 5.58 15.24
CA VAL A 163 -1.47 6.94 15.30
C VAL A 163 -0.74 7.21 16.62
N ARG A 164 -1.29 6.75 17.77
CA ARG A 164 -0.73 7.09 19.09
C ARG A 164 0.44 6.21 19.51
N ARG A 165 0.54 4.99 18.99
CA ARG A 165 1.70 4.13 19.23
C ARG A 165 2.95 4.68 18.53
N GLY A 166 2.76 5.31 17.37
CA GLY A 166 3.87 5.75 16.53
C GLY A 166 4.50 4.57 15.76
N ILE A 167 5.55 4.87 15.01
CA ILE A 167 6.18 3.92 14.08
C ILE A 167 7.37 3.25 14.78
N PRO A 168 7.33 1.93 15.02
CA PRO A 168 8.43 1.19 15.64
C PRO A 168 9.59 1.03 14.66
N LYS A 169 10.75 0.62 15.20
CA LYS A 169 11.92 0.22 14.42
C LYS A 169 12.23 -1.25 14.77
N PRO A 170 12.06 -2.23 13.86
CA PRO A 170 11.66 -2.06 12.46
C PRO A 170 10.16 -1.69 12.29
N PRO A 171 9.80 -0.92 11.24
CA PRO A 171 8.42 -0.56 10.90
C PRO A 171 7.55 -1.79 10.67
N LEU A 172 6.22 -1.69 10.76
CA LEU A 172 5.31 -2.83 10.50
C LEU A 172 5.49 -4.05 11.42
N THR A 173 6.26 -3.95 12.49
CA THR A 173 6.30 -5.00 13.52
C THR A 173 4.99 -5.09 14.29
N ALA A 174 4.68 -6.29 14.79
CA ALA A 174 3.47 -6.52 15.57
C ALA A 174 3.34 -5.53 16.75
N PRO A 175 2.11 -5.10 17.09
CA PRO A 175 0.83 -5.33 16.41
C PRO A 175 0.51 -4.49 15.15
N ILE A 176 1.41 -3.64 14.63
CA ILE A 176 1.05 -2.70 13.54
C ILE A 176 0.67 -3.39 12.24
N ASN A 177 1.39 -4.43 11.82
CA ASN A 177 0.98 -5.24 10.67
C ASN A 177 -0.44 -5.81 10.84
N TYR A 178 -0.79 -6.32 12.04
CA TYR A 178 -2.11 -6.87 12.29
C TYR A 178 -3.20 -5.79 12.33
N LEU A 179 -2.89 -4.59 12.83
CA LEU A 179 -3.79 -3.44 12.78
C LEU A 179 -4.11 -3.04 11.33
N ILE A 180 -3.09 -2.97 10.48
CA ILE A 180 -3.23 -2.63 9.06
C ILE A 180 -4.02 -3.73 8.33
N ASN A 181 -3.66 -5.00 8.54
CA ASN A 181 -4.38 -6.12 7.93
C ASN A 181 -5.85 -6.12 8.34
N ALA A 182 -6.17 -5.90 9.62
CA ALA A 182 -7.55 -5.82 10.07
C ALA A 182 -8.35 -4.73 9.35
N LEU A 183 -7.76 -3.55 9.11
CA LEU A 183 -8.44 -2.46 8.37
C LEU A 183 -8.72 -2.82 6.91
N LEU A 184 -7.95 -3.71 6.29
CA LEU A 184 -8.12 -4.08 4.88
C LEU A 184 -9.42 -4.80 4.57
N ASN A 185 -10.05 -5.43 5.56
CA ASN A 185 -11.31 -6.16 5.35
C ASN A 185 -12.52 -5.44 5.95
N LEU A 186 -12.32 -4.30 6.61
CA LEU A 186 -13.41 -3.53 7.21
C LEU A 186 -14.04 -2.56 6.19
N ASP A 187 -15.29 -2.19 6.44
CA ASP A 187 -16.04 -1.20 5.67
C ASP A 187 -15.57 0.22 6.05
N LEU A 188 -14.57 0.73 5.33
CA LEU A 188 -14.00 2.06 5.53
C LEU A 188 -14.87 3.18 4.93
N GLU A 189 -15.67 2.87 3.91
CA GLU A 189 -16.54 3.82 3.22
C GLU A 189 -17.74 4.23 4.07
N ASP A 190 -18.11 3.36 5.02
CA ASP A 190 -19.31 3.47 5.84
C ASP A 190 -20.57 3.34 4.98
N THR A 191 -20.63 2.29 4.17
CA THR A 191 -21.65 2.04 3.14
C THR A 191 -23.06 2.07 3.73
N LYS A 192 -23.23 1.53 4.95
CA LYS A 192 -24.51 1.50 5.67
C LYS A 192 -24.66 2.60 6.73
N GLY A 193 -23.72 3.55 6.81
CA GLY A 193 -23.79 4.68 7.73
C GLY A 193 -23.64 4.31 9.21
N GLN A 194 -23.17 3.10 9.54
CA GLN A 194 -23.01 2.66 10.93
C GLN A 194 -21.97 3.50 11.66
N GLN A 195 -20.84 3.84 11.03
CA GLN A 195 -19.83 4.69 11.65
C GLN A 195 -20.41 6.09 11.93
N ARG A 196 -21.10 6.69 10.95
CA ARG A 196 -21.80 7.98 11.15
C ARG A 196 -22.88 7.89 12.21
N GLN A 197 -23.60 6.78 12.32
CA GLN A 197 -24.64 6.59 13.34
C GLN A 197 -24.05 6.55 14.75
N TYR A 198 -22.93 5.86 14.96
CA TYR A 198 -22.31 5.71 16.27
C TYR A 198 -21.39 6.87 16.66
N PHE A 199 -20.70 7.47 15.69
CA PHE A 199 -19.65 8.47 15.93
C PHE A 199 -19.97 9.86 15.36
N GLY A 200 -21.06 10.01 14.60
CA GLY A 200 -21.43 11.26 13.92
C GLY A 200 -20.59 11.59 12.68
N GLN A 201 -19.57 10.76 12.35
CA GLN A 201 -18.59 11.02 11.30
C GLN A 201 -17.95 9.72 10.79
N ASN A 202 -17.26 9.77 9.64
CA ASN A 202 -16.42 8.66 9.17
C ASN A 202 -15.15 8.57 10.05
N ALA A 203 -14.84 7.39 10.57
CA ALA A 203 -13.69 7.15 11.44
C ALA A 203 -12.33 7.32 10.74
N VAL A 204 -12.30 7.12 9.42
CA VAL A 204 -11.11 7.27 8.56
C VAL A 204 -10.69 8.74 8.45
N PHE A 205 -11.66 9.66 8.45
CA PHE A 205 -11.45 11.11 8.31
C PHE A 205 -12.02 11.89 9.52
N PRO A 206 -11.31 11.90 10.66
CA PRO A 206 -11.78 12.58 11.85
C PRO A 206 -11.98 14.09 11.67
N LEU A 207 -13.00 14.68 12.31
CA LEU A 207 -13.28 16.12 12.22
C LEU A 207 -12.14 17.03 12.71
N PHE A 208 -11.36 16.59 13.69
CA PHE A 208 -10.26 17.40 14.23
C PHE A 208 -9.09 17.53 13.27
N ASP A 209 -8.85 16.49 12.47
CA ASP A 209 -7.80 16.42 11.46
C ASP A 209 -8.14 15.27 10.51
N GLN A 210 -8.64 15.62 9.33
CA GLN A 210 -9.04 14.65 8.31
C GLN A 210 -7.83 13.93 7.70
N LYS A 211 -6.63 14.52 7.77
CA LYS A 211 -5.42 14.02 7.09
C LYS A 211 -4.60 13.08 7.96
N CYS A 212 -4.74 13.19 9.29
CA CYS A 212 -3.94 12.48 10.28
C CYS A 212 -3.72 10.98 9.99
N ASN A 213 -4.80 10.25 9.70
CA ASN A 213 -4.71 8.80 9.46
C ASN A 213 -3.97 8.49 8.15
N ALA A 214 -4.27 9.22 7.08
CA ALA A 214 -3.63 9.03 5.78
C ALA A 214 -2.14 9.39 5.82
N GLU A 215 -1.79 10.54 6.40
CA GLU A 215 -0.39 10.95 6.60
C GLU A 215 0.38 9.94 7.46
N HIS A 216 -0.25 9.38 8.49
CA HIS A 216 0.39 8.37 9.32
C HIS A 216 0.72 7.08 8.55
N LEU A 217 -0.20 6.60 7.69
CA LEU A 217 0.04 5.43 6.85
C LEU A 217 1.14 5.68 5.80
N ILE A 218 1.18 6.87 5.21
CA ILE A 218 2.25 7.27 4.28
C ILE A 218 3.61 7.32 4.99
N ASN A 219 3.66 7.85 6.22
CA ASN A 219 4.88 7.83 7.03
C ASN A 219 5.33 6.41 7.40
N ILE A 220 4.38 5.48 7.65
CA ILE A 220 4.71 4.06 7.85
C ILE A 220 5.32 3.47 6.58
N LEU A 221 4.72 3.74 5.41
CA LEU A 221 5.22 3.29 4.11
C LEU A 221 6.66 3.79 3.86
N ASP A 222 6.90 5.08 4.08
CA ASP A 222 8.22 5.69 3.86
C ASP A 222 9.33 5.07 4.74
N GLN A 223 9.03 4.87 6.02
CA GLN A 223 9.97 4.23 6.93
C GLN A 223 10.17 2.75 6.59
N ALA A 224 9.11 2.04 6.16
CA ALA A 224 9.19 0.64 5.78
C ALA A 224 10.09 0.43 4.55
N ILE A 225 9.93 1.24 3.50
CA ILE A 225 10.78 1.18 2.30
C ILE A 225 12.25 1.39 2.65
N THR A 226 12.54 2.28 3.60
CA THR A 226 13.93 2.59 4.00
C THR A 226 14.53 1.53 4.92
N SER A 227 13.71 0.82 5.70
CA SER A 227 14.18 -0.08 6.75
C SER A 227 14.36 -1.53 6.31
N TYR A 228 13.60 -1.98 5.31
CA TYR A 228 13.59 -3.36 4.84
C TYR A 228 14.37 -3.53 3.53
N PRO A 229 15.03 -4.68 3.30
CA PRO A 229 15.69 -4.97 2.04
C PRO A 229 14.66 -5.17 0.91
N GLU A 230 15.02 -4.81 -0.32
CA GLU A 230 14.11 -4.86 -1.49
C GLU A 230 13.41 -6.22 -1.66
N SER A 231 14.11 -7.32 -1.42
CA SER A 231 13.56 -8.69 -1.54
C SER A 231 12.40 -9.00 -0.58
N GLU A 232 12.30 -8.30 0.54
CA GLU A 232 11.25 -8.50 1.54
C GLU A 232 10.09 -7.51 1.40
N LEU A 233 10.27 -6.43 0.63
CA LEU A 233 9.26 -5.39 0.46
C LEU A 233 7.98 -5.95 -0.14
N ASP A 234 8.09 -6.87 -1.10
CA ASP A 234 6.96 -7.41 -1.86
C ASP A 234 5.85 -7.97 -0.96
N ASN A 235 6.22 -8.67 0.11
CA ASN A 235 5.27 -9.25 1.06
C ASN A 235 4.90 -8.31 2.21
N THR A 236 5.84 -7.45 2.63
CA THR A 236 5.68 -6.64 3.86
C THR A 236 4.87 -5.38 3.61
N ILE A 237 5.05 -4.72 2.47
CA ILE A 237 4.47 -3.41 2.16
C ILE A 237 3.10 -3.51 1.49
N ALA A 238 2.81 -4.60 0.78
CA ALA A 238 1.58 -4.77 0.01
C ALA A 238 0.29 -4.46 0.81
N PRO A 239 0.14 -4.87 2.09
CA PRO A 239 -1.03 -4.50 2.88
C PRO A 239 -1.17 -2.99 3.11
N VAL A 240 -0.06 -2.29 3.38
CA VAL A 240 -0.05 -0.84 3.61
C VAL A 240 -0.43 -0.09 2.34
N LEU A 241 0.17 -0.50 1.22
CA LEU A 241 -0.06 0.09 -0.08
C LEU A 241 -1.53 -0.06 -0.50
N THR A 242 -2.09 -1.26 -0.29
CA THR A 242 -3.51 -1.54 -0.57
C THR A 242 -4.42 -0.69 0.30
N LEU A 243 -4.10 -0.52 1.59
CA LEU A 243 -4.89 0.31 2.49
C LEU A 243 -4.86 1.78 2.09
N ILE A 244 -3.69 2.30 1.69
CA ILE A 244 -3.53 3.68 1.20
C ILE A 244 -4.40 3.91 -0.05
N ARG A 245 -4.38 2.98 -1.01
CA ARG A 245 -5.23 3.04 -2.22
C ARG A 245 -6.72 3.06 -1.87
N ARG A 246 -7.18 2.14 -1.01
CA ARG A 246 -8.59 2.11 -0.56
C ARG A 246 -9.00 3.41 0.13
N ILE A 247 -8.13 3.99 0.97
CA ILE A 247 -8.41 5.27 1.64
C ILE A 247 -8.44 6.42 0.63
N TYR A 248 -7.57 6.43 -0.38
CA TYR A 248 -7.57 7.47 -1.42
C TYR A 248 -8.89 7.49 -2.21
N GLU A 249 -9.45 6.32 -2.56
CA GLU A 249 -10.72 6.25 -3.31
C GLU A 249 -11.91 6.85 -2.55
N ILE A 250 -11.92 6.77 -1.22
CA ILE A 250 -13.00 7.31 -0.38
C ILE A 250 -12.69 8.71 0.19
N ALA A 251 -11.50 9.26 -0.09
CA ALA A 251 -11.03 10.49 0.54
C ALA A 251 -11.69 11.76 -0.02
N PRO A 252 -11.97 12.77 0.83
CA PRO A 252 -12.37 14.08 0.36
C PRO A 252 -11.21 14.78 -0.36
N SER A 253 -11.52 15.73 -1.24
CA SER A 253 -10.54 16.45 -2.06
C SER A 253 -9.44 17.18 -1.27
N SER A 254 -9.69 17.52 -0.01
CA SER A 254 -8.69 18.09 0.90
C SER A 254 -7.61 17.09 1.31
N VAL A 255 -7.98 15.82 1.46
CA VAL A 255 -7.11 14.71 1.89
C VAL A 255 -6.41 14.11 0.67
N THR A 256 -7.08 13.97 -0.48
CA THR A 256 -6.44 13.49 -1.72
C THR A 256 -5.23 14.34 -2.08
N ARG A 257 -5.37 15.67 -2.07
CA ARG A 257 -4.25 16.62 -2.28
C ARG A 257 -3.13 16.48 -1.25
N ALA A 258 -3.47 16.12 -0.02
CA ALA A 258 -2.47 15.91 1.04
C ALA A 258 -1.71 14.59 0.84
N MET A 259 -2.36 13.56 0.28
CA MET A 259 -1.74 12.28 -0.07
C MET A 259 -0.91 12.37 -1.36
N GLU A 260 -1.35 13.16 -2.34
CA GLU A 260 -0.64 13.40 -3.60
C GLU A 260 0.73 14.05 -3.37
N LYS A 261 0.81 15.06 -2.49
CA LYS A 261 2.03 15.83 -2.23
C LYS A 261 3.27 14.99 -1.86
N PRO A 262 3.21 14.01 -0.93
CA PRO A 262 4.36 13.17 -0.58
C PRO A 262 4.60 11.99 -1.53
N ILE A 263 3.58 11.53 -2.28
CA ILE A 263 3.69 10.32 -3.12
C ILE A 263 4.09 10.68 -4.56
N LEU A 264 3.52 11.75 -5.13
CA LEU A 264 3.81 12.19 -6.49
C LEU A 264 5.02 13.14 -6.54
N PRO A 265 5.79 13.12 -7.63
CA PRO A 265 6.92 14.03 -7.77
C PRO A 265 6.51 15.50 -7.75
N THR A 266 7.11 16.28 -6.86
CA THR A 266 6.86 17.73 -6.80
C THR A 266 7.72 18.48 -7.81
N SER A 267 7.40 19.75 -8.07
CA SER A 267 8.18 20.60 -8.99
C SER A 267 9.63 20.80 -8.54
N GLU A 268 9.92 20.72 -7.23
CA GLU A 268 11.26 20.84 -6.66
C GLU A 268 12.11 19.59 -6.95
N GLU A 269 11.49 18.42 -7.06
CA GLU A 269 12.20 17.17 -7.37
C GLU A 269 12.69 17.12 -8.82
N ARG A 270 12.08 17.91 -9.71
CA ARG A 270 12.47 18.04 -11.12
C ARG A 270 13.69 18.92 -11.35
N ASP A 271 14.31 19.44 -10.29
CA ASP A 271 15.64 20.04 -10.41
C ASP A 271 16.71 18.99 -10.74
N LYS A 272 16.43 17.70 -10.46
CA LYS A 272 17.24 16.54 -10.84
C LYS A 272 16.39 15.56 -11.67
N PRO A 273 17.01 14.58 -12.37
CA PRO A 273 16.25 13.50 -13.00
C PRO A 273 15.40 12.76 -11.98
N ILE A 274 14.15 12.50 -12.35
CA ILE A 274 13.17 11.82 -11.50
C ILE A 274 13.70 10.42 -11.12
N GLY A 275 13.49 10.00 -9.86
CA GLY A 275 13.97 8.72 -9.34
C GLY A 275 15.38 8.77 -8.72
N LYS A 276 16.11 9.88 -8.82
CA LYS A 276 17.46 10.00 -8.24
C LYS A 276 17.51 10.73 -6.89
N SER A 277 16.40 11.23 -6.37
CA SER A 277 16.34 11.88 -5.05
C SER A 277 16.09 10.87 -3.92
N ASP A 278 16.39 11.28 -2.68
CA ASP A 278 16.13 10.50 -1.47
C ASP A 278 14.73 10.78 -0.88
N THR A 279 13.76 11.05 -1.76
CA THR A 279 12.37 11.31 -1.38
C THR A 279 11.51 10.07 -1.56
N LEU A 280 10.36 10.02 -0.87
CA LEU A 280 9.43 8.88 -0.96
C LEU A 280 9.00 8.61 -2.41
N SER A 281 8.63 9.66 -3.15
CA SER A 281 8.27 9.61 -4.57
C SER A 281 9.35 8.93 -5.41
N SER A 282 10.61 9.36 -5.31
CA SER A 282 11.73 8.78 -6.07
C SER A 282 12.01 7.33 -5.67
N ARG A 283 11.93 6.99 -4.38
CA ARG A 283 12.06 5.59 -3.94
C ARG A 283 10.94 4.71 -4.51
N LEU A 284 9.70 5.20 -4.48
CA LEU A 284 8.56 4.49 -5.07
C LEU A 284 8.71 4.32 -6.59
N LEU A 285 9.22 5.34 -7.29
CA LEU A 285 9.47 5.27 -8.73
C LEU A 285 10.54 4.24 -9.09
N ASN A 286 11.63 4.16 -8.32
CA ASN A 286 12.63 3.11 -8.51
C ASN A 286 12.07 1.71 -8.21
N LEU A 287 11.23 1.57 -7.18
CA LEU A 287 10.55 0.30 -6.91
C LEU A 287 9.54 -0.07 -8.00
N SER A 288 8.96 0.91 -8.71
CA SER A 288 8.12 0.69 -9.88
C SER A 288 8.89 0.19 -11.11
N THR A 289 10.22 0.18 -11.09
CA THR A 289 11.05 -0.39 -12.15
C THR A 289 11.95 -1.52 -11.67
N SER A 290 11.98 -1.81 -10.36
CA SER A 290 12.78 -2.89 -9.79
C SER A 290 12.28 -4.27 -10.25
N ALA A 291 13.22 -5.10 -10.70
CA ALA A 291 12.96 -6.48 -11.08
C ALA A 291 12.76 -7.41 -9.88
N LEU A 292 13.18 -7.00 -8.68
CA LEU A 292 13.10 -7.83 -7.46
C LEU A 292 11.70 -7.85 -6.84
N THR A 293 10.87 -6.88 -7.19
CA THR A 293 9.55 -6.64 -6.58
C THR A 293 8.43 -6.57 -7.63
N PRO A 294 8.13 -7.67 -8.35
CA PRO A 294 7.20 -7.66 -9.47
C PRO A 294 5.75 -7.33 -9.06
N ASN A 295 5.32 -7.74 -7.86
CA ASN A 295 3.97 -7.47 -7.38
C ASN A 295 3.80 -6.01 -6.93
N LEU A 296 4.81 -5.47 -6.23
CA LEU A 296 4.80 -4.05 -5.86
C LEU A 296 4.91 -3.15 -7.07
N ARG A 297 5.70 -3.51 -8.09
CA ARG A 297 5.82 -2.71 -9.32
C ARG A 297 4.45 -2.32 -9.87
N GLY A 298 3.60 -3.31 -10.14
CA GLY A 298 2.26 -3.08 -10.67
C GLY A 298 1.39 -2.28 -9.70
N SER A 299 1.49 -2.57 -8.41
CA SER A 299 0.69 -1.93 -7.37
C SER A 299 1.05 -0.45 -7.14
N ILE A 300 2.35 -0.10 -7.22
CA ILE A 300 2.85 1.27 -7.07
C ILE A 300 2.46 2.09 -8.30
N SER A 301 2.67 1.56 -9.50
CA SER A 301 2.24 2.24 -10.73
C SER A 301 0.72 2.44 -10.77
N ALA A 302 -0.06 1.44 -10.33
CA ALA A 302 -1.51 1.57 -10.19
C ALA A 302 -1.91 2.66 -9.18
N MET A 303 -1.24 2.72 -8.02
CA MET A 303 -1.46 3.79 -7.04
C MET A 303 -1.15 5.17 -7.63
N MET A 304 -0.02 5.33 -8.32
CA MET A 304 0.35 6.62 -8.93
C MET A 304 -0.60 7.04 -10.06
N PHE A 305 -1.15 6.07 -10.79
CA PHE A 305 -2.19 6.31 -11.78
C PHE A 305 -3.52 6.73 -11.14
N GLU A 306 -3.93 6.07 -10.05
CA GLU A 306 -5.09 6.46 -9.25
C GLU A 306 -4.95 7.88 -8.69
N LEU A 307 -3.77 8.21 -8.13
CA LEU A 307 -3.41 9.56 -7.66
C LEU A 307 -3.41 10.61 -8.76
N SER A 308 -3.24 10.19 -10.02
CA SER A 308 -3.30 11.04 -11.21
C SER A 308 -4.70 11.08 -11.81
N SER A 309 -5.74 10.91 -10.98
CA SER A 309 -7.15 10.93 -11.38
C SER A 309 -7.53 9.87 -12.45
N LYS A 310 -6.76 8.78 -12.55
CA LYS A 310 -6.92 7.74 -13.58
C LYS A 310 -6.85 8.30 -15.01
N ASP A 311 -6.14 9.42 -15.19
CA ASP A 311 -5.91 10.06 -16.48
C ASP A 311 -4.46 9.84 -16.94
N ALA A 312 -4.31 9.33 -18.16
CA ALA A 312 -3.00 9.00 -18.72
C ALA A 312 -2.14 10.26 -18.95
N SER A 313 -2.76 11.39 -19.33
CA SER A 313 -2.01 12.63 -19.59
C SER A 313 -1.43 13.21 -18.30
N THR A 314 -2.24 13.30 -17.25
CA THR A 314 -1.85 13.74 -15.91
C THR A 314 -0.82 12.79 -15.30
N PHE A 315 -0.98 11.48 -15.50
CA PHE A 315 -0.04 10.47 -15.02
C PHE A 315 1.34 10.62 -15.65
N VAL A 316 1.42 10.72 -16.98
CA VAL A 316 2.69 10.94 -17.68
C VAL A 316 3.30 12.28 -17.30
N GLN A 317 2.48 13.33 -17.17
CA GLN A 317 2.97 14.63 -16.73
C GLN A 317 3.60 14.56 -15.34
N ASN A 318 3.00 13.85 -14.37
CA ASN A 318 3.46 13.75 -12.98
C ASN A 318 4.68 12.85 -12.81
N VAL A 319 4.65 11.66 -13.39
CA VAL A 319 5.61 10.57 -13.14
C VAL A 319 6.73 10.52 -14.19
N GLY A 320 6.51 11.11 -15.36
CA GLY A 320 7.44 11.06 -16.50
C GLY A 320 7.18 9.88 -17.42
N TYR A 321 7.52 10.04 -18.71
CA TYR A 321 7.20 9.07 -19.74
C TYR A 321 7.88 7.70 -19.49
N GLY A 322 9.14 7.70 -19.09
CA GLY A 322 9.91 6.47 -18.86
C GLY A 322 9.25 5.54 -17.82
N PHE A 323 8.78 6.10 -16.71
CA PHE A 323 8.12 5.35 -15.65
C PHE A 323 6.65 5.00 -15.99
N ALA A 324 5.95 5.87 -16.73
CA ALA A 324 4.54 5.68 -17.05
C ALA A 324 4.29 4.67 -18.19
N SER A 325 5.15 4.65 -19.21
CA SER A 325 4.96 3.87 -20.44
C SER A 325 4.76 2.37 -20.20
N GLY A 326 5.56 1.76 -19.32
CA GLY A 326 5.46 0.33 -19.01
C GLY A 326 4.12 -0.05 -18.39
N PHE A 327 3.58 0.78 -17.51
CA PHE A 327 2.29 0.55 -16.87
C PHE A 327 1.12 0.78 -17.82
N LEU A 328 1.15 1.85 -18.62
CA LEU A 328 0.09 2.16 -19.58
C LEU A 328 -0.01 1.06 -20.64
N MET A 329 1.12 0.58 -21.15
CA MET A 329 1.17 -0.54 -22.09
C MET A 329 0.63 -1.83 -21.48
N SER A 330 1.02 -2.19 -20.25
CA SER A 330 0.55 -3.42 -19.61
C SER A 330 -0.95 -3.42 -19.29
N ASN A 331 -1.55 -2.23 -19.12
CA ASN A 331 -2.98 -2.07 -18.85
C ASN A 331 -3.80 -1.72 -20.10
N ASN A 332 -3.21 -1.78 -21.31
CA ASN A 332 -3.85 -1.42 -22.57
C ASN A 332 -4.45 0.00 -22.59
N ILE A 333 -3.81 0.95 -21.90
CA ILE A 333 -4.22 2.36 -21.88
C ILE A 333 -3.46 3.08 -23.01
N PRO A 334 -4.14 3.79 -23.92
CA PRO A 334 -3.49 4.46 -25.03
C PRO A 334 -2.57 5.58 -24.52
N MET A 335 -1.41 5.71 -25.16
CA MET A 335 -0.45 6.76 -24.82
C MET A 335 -0.97 8.12 -25.28
N PRO A 336 -0.95 9.15 -24.43
CA PRO A 336 -1.33 10.51 -24.82
C PRO A 336 -0.36 11.08 -25.85
N GLU A 337 -0.87 11.59 -26.96
CA GLU A 337 -0.07 12.22 -28.02
C GLU A 337 0.66 13.48 -27.54
N ASP A 338 0.08 14.21 -26.58
CA ASP A 338 0.67 15.45 -26.06
C ASP A 338 1.96 15.23 -25.27
N ALA A 339 2.18 14.03 -24.74
CA ALA A 339 3.44 13.66 -24.10
C ALA A 339 4.59 13.43 -25.11
N LEU A 340 4.26 13.14 -26.37
CA LEU A 340 5.24 12.94 -27.46
C LEU A 340 5.60 14.25 -28.17
N LYS A 341 4.75 15.29 -28.06
CA LYS A 341 4.92 16.56 -28.79
C LYS A 341 6.01 17.47 -28.24
N VAL A 342 6.57 17.19 -27.05
CA VAL A 342 7.64 18.03 -26.47
C VAL A 342 8.97 17.89 -27.24
N ASP A 343 9.20 16.76 -27.92
CA ASP A 343 10.42 16.52 -28.71
C ASP A 343 10.37 17.12 -30.13
N ALA A 344 9.19 17.49 -30.63
CA ALA A 344 9.04 17.99 -32.01
C ALA A 344 9.40 19.48 -32.18
N ALA A 345 9.61 20.20 -31.09
CA ALA A 345 10.08 21.59 -31.10
C ALA A 345 11.59 21.64 -30.88
N GLY A 346 12.36 21.23 -31.89
CA GLY A 346 13.78 21.59 -31.95
C GLY A 346 13.97 23.12 -31.92
N PRO A 347 15.18 23.64 -31.64
CA PRO A 347 15.46 25.09 -31.55
C PRO A 347 15.27 25.89 -32.85
N SER A 348 14.68 25.31 -33.89
CA SER A 348 14.61 25.83 -35.24
C SER A 348 13.18 25.86 -35.79
N SER A 349 12.30 26.63 -35.15
CA SER A 349 11.16 27.22 -35.87
C SER A 349 10.75 28.54 -35.22
N SER A 350 11.30 29.63 -35.75
CA SER A 350 11.00 31.01 -35.36
C SER A 350 9.65 31.52 -35.87
N ASP A 351 8.78 30.68 -36.44
CA ASP A 351 7.56 31.12 -37.12
C ASP A 351 6.32 30.35 -36.67
N ALA A 352 5.88 30.58 -35.43
CA ALA A 352 4.52 30.23 -35.00
C ALA A 352 3.96 31.28 -34.02
N ALA A 353 4.11 32.55 -34.38
CA ALA A 353 3.33 33.63 -33.77
C ALA A 353 1.94 33.68 -34.43
N SER A 354 0.98 32.88 -33.94
CA SER A 354 -0.45 33.27 -33.88
C SER A 354 -1.37 32.10 -33.48
N SER A 355 -1.60 31.94 -32.18
CA SER A 355 -2.95 31.68 -31.65
C SER A 355 -2.91 31.78 -30.12
N ALA A 356 -3.06 33.01 -29.64
CA ALA A 356 -3.27 33.30 -28.23
C ALA A 356 -4.73 33.06 -27.86
N SER A 357 -5.01 32.04 -27.05
CA SER A 357 -6.10 32.07 -26.05
C SER A 357 -6.07 30.83 -25.13
N ALA A 358 -5.19 30.83 -24.14
CA ALA A 358 -5.47 30.28 -22.81
C ALA A 358 -4.35 30.70 -21.85
N GLN A 359 -4.70 31.53 -20.87
CA GLN A 359 -3.86 31.84 -19.72
C GLN A 359 -3.64 30.56 -18.89
N GLN A 360 -2.52 29.87 -19.08
CA GLN A 360 -2.02 28.89 -18.10
C GLN A 360 -0.53 29.15 -17.89
N GLN A 361 -0.12 29.05 -16.63
CA GLN A 361 1.12 29.53 -16.04
C GLN A 361 2.36 29.16 -16.88
N ARG A 362 3.38 30.03 -16.89
CA ARG A 362 4.73 29.75 -17.42
C ARG A 362 5.34 28.55 -16.67
N SER A 363 4.91 27.34 -16.98
CA SER A 363 5.55 26.11 -16.50
C SER A 363 6.83 25.94 -17.29
N ILE A 364 7.96 25.85 -16.58
CA ILE A 364 9.24 25.56 -17.23
C ILE A 364 9.10 24.22 -17.99
N PRO A 365 9.52 24.16 -19.26
CA PRO A 365 9.51 22.91 -20.02
C PRO A 365 10.28 21.79 -19.30
N VAL A 366 9.75 20.57 -19.37
CA VAL A 366 10.30 19.38 -18.71
C VAL A 366 10.72 18.39 -19.78
N ASN A 367 11.91 17.82 -19.63
CA ASN A 367 12.40 16.76 -20.50
C ASN A 367 11.55 15.50 -20.31
N PRO A 368 10.93 14.96 -21.37
CA PRO A 368 10.04 13.81 -21.27
C PRO A 368 10.75 12.52 -20.81
N ILE A 369 12.06 12.40 -21.09
CA ILE A 369 12.86 11.21 -20.79
C ILE A 369 13.34 11.24 -19.34
N THR A 370 13.96 12.33 -18.90
CA THR A 370 14.55 12.46 -17.56
C THR A 370 13.55 12.92 -16.51
N GLY A 371 12.45 13.56 -16.94
CA GLY A 371 11.50 14.25 -16.07
C GLY A 371 12.08 15.50 -15.39
N GLN A 372 13.31 15.90 -15.75
CA GLN A 372 13.99 17.07 -15.22
C GLN A 372 13.53 18.32 -15.96
N ARG A 373 13.53 19.46 -15.28
CA ARG A 373 13.26 20.76 -15.92
C ARG A 373 14.44 21.14 -16.82
N LEU A 374 14.13 21.58 -18.05
CA LEU A 374 15.14 21.93 -19.06
C LEU A 374 16.07 23.07 -18.62
N ASP A 375 15.63 23.95 -17.71
CA ASP A 375 16.46 25.05 -17.18
C ASP A 375 17.53 24.59 -16.17
N ARG A 376 17.41 23.37 -15.65
CA ARG A 376 18.33 22.78 -14.66
C ARG A 376 19.15 21.62 -15.23
N GLU A 377 18.90 21.23 -16.47
CA GLU A 377 19.72 20.21 -17.12
C GLU A 377 21.13 20.78 -17.33
N ASP A 378 22.13 19.99 -16.95
CA ASP A 378 23.51 20.33 -17.25
C ASP A 378 23.67 20.29 -18.77
N ASN A 379 23.93 21.44 -19.38
CA ASN A 379 24.39 21.47 -20.76
C ASN A 379 25.75 20.78 -20.78
N VAL A 380 25.77 19.51 -21.16
CA VAL A 380 27.02 18.83 -21.48
C VAL A 380 27.56 19.57 -22.69
N GLU A 381 28.56 20.44 -22.48
CA GLU A 381 29.41 20.95 -23.55
C GLU A 381 30.14 19.75 -24.14
N GLN A 382 29.46 19.08 -25.07
CA GLN A 382 30.08 18.09 -25.92
C GLN A 382 31.02 18.87 -26.83
N GLU A 383 32.29 18.43 -26.89
CA GLU A 383 33.18 18.94 -27.92
C GLU A 383 32.49 18.78 -29.28
N PRO A 384 32.44 19.82 -30.12
CA PRO A 384 31.77 19.74 -31.40
C PRO A 384 32.42 18.59 -32.19
N MET A 385 31.63 17.55 -32.46
CA MET A 385 32.10 16.35 -33.17
C MET A 385 32.85 16.74 -34.44
N THR A 386 33.95 16.06 -34.70
CA THR A 386 34.70 16.21 -35.95
C THR A 386 33.84 15.79 -37.15
N GLN A 387 34.19 16.24 -38.36
CA GLN A 387 33.45 15.90 -39.57
C GLN A 387 33.35 14.38 -39.79
N GLU A 388 34.45 13.67 -39.54
CA GLU A 388 34.52 12.20 -39.66
C GLU A 388 33.65 11.48 -38.61
N GLU A 389 33.59 11.99 -37.38
CA GLU A 389 32.71 11.43 -36.34
C GLU A 389 31.23 11.65 -36.68
N LYS A 390 30.88 12.82 -37.23
CA LYS A 390 29.52 13.09 -37.71
C LYS A 390 29.09 12.13 -38.81
N GLU A 391 29.98 11.83 -39.74
CA GLU A 391 29.72 10.88 -40.83
C GLU A 391 29.50 9.47 -40.29
N ARG A 392 30.36 8.99 -39.37
CA ARG A 392 30.17 7.67 -38.73
C ARG A 392 28.90 7.59 -37.87
N GLU A 393 28.54 8.65 -37.15
CA GLU A 393 27.27 8.69 -36.43
C GLU A 393 26.06 8.71 -37.37
N ALA A 394 26.15 9.43 -38.50
CA ALA A 394 25.11 9.45 -39.51
C ALA A 394 24.90 8.07 -40.15
N GLU A 395 25.98 7.34 -40.47
CA GLU A 395 25.90 5.96 -40.93
C GLU A 395 25.26 5.03 -39.88
N ARG A 396 25.66 5.18 -38.61
CA ARG A 396 25.10 4.40 -37.51
C ARG A 396 23.61 4.65 -37.36
N LEU A 397 23.18 5.91 -37.41
CA LEU A 397 21.77 6.30 -37.35
C LEU A 397 20.99 5.77 -38.56
N PHE A 398 21.56 5.83 -39.76
CA PHE A 398 20.95 5.29 -40.98
C PHE A 398 20.62 3.80 -40.81
N VAL A 399 21.57 2.99 -40.34
CA VAL A 399 21.37 1.56 -40.08
C VAL A 399 20.32 1.32 -38.98
N LEU A 400 20.30 2.16 -37.95
CA LEU A 400 19.29 2.08 -36.88
C LEU A 400 17.87 2.35 -37.40
N PHE A 401 17.68 3.36 -38.25
CA PHE A 401 16.39 3.66 -38.87
C PHE A 401 15.95 2.54 -39.82
N GLU A 402 16.85 1.95 -40.62
CA GLU A 402 16.50 0.81 -41.46
C GLU A 402 16.09 -0.42 -40.64
N ARG A 403 16.80 -0.71 -39.54
CA ARG A 403 16.43 -1.81 -38.63
C ARG A 403 15.08 -1.57 -37.95
N LEU A 404 14.80 -0.33 -37.54
CA LEU A 404 13.54 0.05 -36.90
C LEU A 404 12.37 0.01 -37.90
N LYS A 405 12.62 0.34 -39.17
CA LYS A 405 11.66 0.15 -40.25
C LYS A 405 11.41 -1.34 -40.53
N ALA A 406 12.47 -2.17 -40.48
CA ALA A 406 12.37 -3.61 -40.69
C ALA A 406 11.62 -4.36 -39.58
N THR A 407 11.60 -3.84 -38.34
CA THR A 407 10.79 -4.41 -37.25
C THR A 407 9.29 -4.12 -37.37
N GLY A 408 8.87 -3.19 -38.25
CA GLY A 408 7.47 -2.97 -38.61
C GLY A 408 6.58 -2.36 -37.52
N VAL A 409 7.16 -1.93 -36.38
CA VAL A 409 6.41 -1.39 -35.23
C VAL A 409 6.13 0.12 -35.38
N VAL A 410 6.93 0.85 -36.16
CA VAL A 410 6.74 2.29 -36.41
C VAL A 410 7.17 2.62 -37.85
N ASP A 411 6.28 3.23 -38.64
CA ASP A 411 6.60 3.69 -40.01
C ASP A 411 7.25 5.08 -39.95
N VAL A 412 8.50 5.13 -39.48
CA VAL A 412 9.28 6.37 -39.42
C VAL A 412 9.99 6.56 -40.76
N LYS A 413 9.68 7.64 -41.48
CA LYS A 413 10.46 8.04 -42.65
C LYS A 413 11.87 8.43 -42.21
N ASN A 414 12.89 7.81 -42.80
CA ASN A 414 14.27 8.13 -42.46
C ASN A 414 14.56 9.59 -42.89
N PRO A 415 14.94 10.48 -41.96
CA PRO A 415 15.17 11.89 -42.26
C PRO A 415 16.26 12.11 -43.32
N VAL A 416 17.23 11.19 -43.44
CA VAL A 416 18.24 11.22 -44.51
C VAL A 416 17.59 10.98 -45.87
N THR A 417 16.67 10.01 -45.97
CA THR A 417 15.92 9.75 -47.21
C THR A 417 14.96 10.88 -47.57
N GLU A 418 14.36 11.55 -46.58
CA GLU A 418 13.50 12.72 -46.80
C GLU A 418 14.31 13.96 -47.24
N ALA A 419 15.50 14.15 -46.68
CA ALA A 419 16.43 15.20 -47.10
C ALA A 419 16.95 14.98 -48.53
N TYR A 420 17.17 13.72 -48.92
CA TYR A 420 17.52 13.34 -50.30
C TYR A 420 16.34 13.56 -51.26
N GLN A 421 15.11 13.18 -50.87
CA GLN A 421 13.90 13.39 -51.67
C GLN A 421 13.49 14.86 -51.80
N SER A 422 13.79 15.69 -50.80
CA SER A 422 13.53 17.14 -50.82
C SER A 422 14.62 17.95 -51.52
N GLY A 423 15.68 17.31 -52.04
CA GLY A 423 16.76 17.97 -52.78
C GLY A 423 17.67 18.85 -51.91
N ARG A 424 17.68 18.63 -50.59
CA ARG A 424 18.50 19.38 -49.62
C ARG A 424 19.93 18.86 -49.48
N ILE A 425 20.21 17.67 -50.01
CA ILE A 425 21.53 17.02 -50.03
C ILE A 425 21.98 16.94 -51.49
N GLN A 426 23.18 17.45 -51.77
CA GLN A 426 23.84 17.37 -53.06
C GLN A 426 25.12 16.56 -52.86
N GLU A 427 25.31 15.48 -53.62
CA GLU A 427 26.57 14.72 -53.59
C GLU A 427 27.71 15.67 -54.00
N LEU A 428 28.68 15.86 -53.12
CA LEU A 428 29.93 16.53 -53.47
C LEU A 428 30.69 15.60 -54.40
N SER A 429 31.17 16.14 -55.53
CA SER A 429 32.08 15.45 -56.43
C SER A 429 33.41 15.18 -55.72
N ASP A 430 33.96 13.98 -55.90
CA ASP A 430 35.20 13.45 -55.29
C ASP A 430 36.50 14.29 -55.52
N ASP A 431 36.43 15.47 -56.13
CA ASP A 431 37.58 16.29 -56.52
C ASP A 431 37.73 17.57 -55.66
N SER A 432 37.63 17.49 -54.34
CA SER A 432 37.91 18.64 -53.45
C SER A 432 38.73 18.24 -52.24
N ASP A 433 40.00 17.95 -52.50
CA ASP A 433 41.10 17.98 -51.52
C ASP A 433 41.57 19.43 -51.24
#